data_AF-A0A2V5TY22-F1
#
_entry.id   AF-A0A2V5TY22-F1
#
_cell.length_a   1.000
_cell.length_b   1.000
_cell.length_c   1.000
_cell.angle_alpha   90.00
_cell.angle_beta   90.00
_cell.angle_gamma   90.00
#
_symmetry.space_group_name_H-M   'P 1'
#
loop_
_entity.id
_entity.type
_entity.pdbx_description
1 polymer ?
#
loop_
_entity_poly.entity_id
_entity_poly.type
_entity_poly.pdbx_seq_one_letter_code
_entity_poly.pdbx_strand_id
1 'polypeptide(L)'
;MMKLGHLVADKIHARAVGPYSLVTQQPLGGKAQYGGQRFGEMEVWAMEAYGAAYTLQELLTVKSDDVQGRTRIYESIVKGDNALEAGVPESFNVLVKEMQSLGLDVKVGYSNPVDQQTQVPSLSALG
;
A
#
# COMPACT_ATOMS: atom_id res chain seq x y z
N MET A 1 -25.36 -27.98 -32.35
CA MET A 1 -24.53 -27.73 -31.14
C MET A 1 -24.30 -26.23 -31.04
N MET A 2 -24.61 -25.59 -29.91
CA MET A 2 -24.41 -24.14 -29.70
C MET A 2 -23.07 -23.87 -28.99
N LYS A 3 -22.36 -22.81 -29.37
CA LYS A 3 -21.08 -22.40 -28.77
C LYS A 3 -21.29 -21.27 -27.76
N LEU A 4 -20.74 -21.42 -26.56
CA LEU A 4 -20.76 -20.40 -25.52
C LEU A 4 -19.68 -19.33 -25.78
N GLY A 5 -19.99 -18.06 -25.46
CA GLY A 5 -19.11 -16.90 -25.64
C GLY A 5 -17.98 -16.78 -24.61
N HIS A 6 -17.58 -17.86 -23.93
CA HIS A 6 -16.60 -17.83 -22.85
C HIS A 6 -15.26 -18.39 -23.30
N LEU A 7 -14.62 -17.72 -24.27
CA LEU A 7 -13.32 -18.13 -24.77
C LEU A 7 -12.21 -17.73 -23.79
N VAL A 8 -11.23 -18.62 -23.61
CA VAL A 8 -10.07 -18.37 -22.75
C VAL A 8 -9.23 -17.20 -23.28
N ALA A 9 -9.15 -17.06 -24.61
CA ALA A 9 -8.45 -15.96 -25.28
C ALA A 9 -8.92 -14.57 -24.78
N ASP A 10 -10.21 -14.45 -24.43
CA ASP A 10 -10.78 -13.18 -23.97
C ASP A 10 -10.50 -12.93 -22.48
N LYS A 11 -10.12 -13.97 -21.72
CA LYS A 11 -9.98 -13.93 -20.26
C LYS A 11 -8.54 -13.81 -19.76
N ILE A 12 -7.55 -14.29 -20.52
CA ILE A 12 -6.15 -14.18 -20.12
C ILE A 12 -5.75 -12.70 -20.06
N HIS A 13 -5.12 -12.32 -18.95
CA HIS A 13 -4.62 -10.97 -18.69
C HIS A 13 -3.39 -11.06 -17.80
N ALA A 14 -2.35 -10.30 -18.13
CA ALA A 14 -1.13 -10.19 -17.35
C ALA A 14 -0.67 -8.74 -17.36
N ARG A 15 -0.06 -8.31 -16.25
CA ARG A 15 0.41 -6.94 -16.05
C ARG A 15 1.75 -6.97 -15.34
N ALA A 16 2.72 -6.23 -15.87
CA ALA A 16 3.98 -5.91 -15.21
C ALA A 16 3.90 -4.53 -14.56
N VAL A 17 3.78 -3.48 -15.37
CA VAL A 17 3.56 -2.08 -14.96
C VAL A 17 2.42 -1.50 -15.80
N GLY A 18 1.71 -0.49 -15.29
CA GLY A 18 0.59 0.12 -15.99
C GLY A 18 0.12 1.40 -15.31
N PRO A 19 -1.07 1.92 -15.66
CA PRO A 19 -1.60 3.14 -15.08
C PRO A 19 -2.00 2.96 -13.61
N TYR A 20 -2.01 4.08 -12.89
CA TYR A 20 -2.33 4.18 -11.46
C TYR A 20 -3.44 5.21 -11.21
N SER A 21 -4.18 5.02 -10.12
CA SER A 21 -5.16 5.97 -9.61
C SER A 21 -4.51 7.29 -9.20
N LEU A 22 -5.17 8.41 -9.49
CA LEU A 22 -4.67 9.74 -9.15
C LEU A 22 -4.57 9.96 -7.63
N VAL A 23 -5.54 9.46 -6.87
CA VAL A 23 -5.64 9.70 -5.42
C VAL A 23 -4.86 8.64 -4.65
N THR A 24 -5.22 7.38 -4.81
CA THR A 24 -4.65 6.28 -3.99
C THR A 24 -3.31 5.75 -4.50
N GLN A 25 -2.88 6.15 -5.70
CA GLN A 25 -1.66 5.64 -6.36
C GLN A 25 -1.61 4.11 -6.52
N GLN A 26 -2.76 3.44 -6.40
CA GLN A 26 -2.91 2.00 -6.63
C GLN A 26 -3.13 1.70 -8.12
N PRO A 27 -2.76 0.50 -8.59
CA PRO A 27 -3.10 0.01 -9.93
C PRO A 27 -4.58 0.18 -10.28
N LEU A 28 -4.88 0.64 -11.49
CA LEU A 28 -6.26 0.62 -11.98
C LEU A 28 -6.78 -0.82 -12.13
N GLY A 29 -8.10 -0.99 -12.13
CA GLY A 29 -8.76 -2.29 -12.29
C GLY A 29 -9.19 -2.58 -13.73
N GLY A 30 -9.31 -3.86 -14.07
CA GLY A 30 -9.93 -4.32 -15.32
C GLY A 30 -8.96 -4.46 -16.50
N LYS A 31 -9.23 -5.48 -17.34
CA LYS A 31 -8.39 -5.84 -18.50
C LYS A 31 -8.20 -4.69 -19.50
N ALA A 32 -9.27 -3.93 -19.77
CA ALA A 32 -9.24 -2.83 -20.74
C ALA A 32 -8.31 -1.67 -20.35
N GLN A 33 -8.02 -1.50 -19.05
CA GLN A 33 -7.16 -0.44 -18.53
C GLN A 33 -5.75 -0.93 -18.20
N TYR A 34 -5.36 -2.13 -18.67
CA TYR A 34 -4.14 -2.81 -18.23
C TYR A 34 -4.07 -2.88 -16.70
N GLY A 35 -5.20 -3.22 -16.08
CA GLY A 35 -5.39 -3.15 -14.65
C GLY A 35 -4.73 -4.28 -13.88
N GLY A 36 -4.44 -4.02 -12.60
CA GLY A 36 -3.93 -5.03 -11.67
C GLY A 36 -5.02 -5.98 -11.18
N GLN A 37 -4.59 -7.10 -10.60
CA GLN A 37 -5.48 -8.00 -9.88
C GLN A 37 -5.73 -7.44 -8.48
N ARG A 38 -6.98 -7.50 -8.02
CA ARG A 38 -7.30 -7.17 -6.63
C ARG A 38 -6.72 -8.24 -5.71
N PHE A 39 -5.93 -7.80 -4.74
CA PHE A 39 -5.51 -8.58 -3.59
C PHE A 39 -6.34 -8.11 -2.40
N GLY A 40 -7.34 -8.89 -2.00
CA GLY A 40 -8.30 -8.52 -0.98
C GLY A 40 -7.91 -9.02 0.41
N GLU A 41 -8.79 -8.74 1.37
CA GLU A 41 -8.59 -9.12 2.78
C GLU A 41 -8.46 -10.64 2.95
N MET A 42 -9.21 -11.43 2.19
CA MET A 42 -9.12 -12.89 2.24
C MET A 42 -7.75 -13.41 1.78
N GLU A 43 -7.18 -12.81 0.73
CA GLU A 43 -5.84 -13.18 0.27
C GLU A 43 -4.74 -12.67 1.21
N VAL A 44 -4.93 -11.53 1.86
CA VAL A 44 -4.07 -11.04 2.95
C VAL A 44 -4.03 -12.06 4.08
N TRP A 45 -5.20 -12.52 4.57
CA TRP A 45 -5.26 -13.53 5.63
C TRP A 45 -4.58 -14.84 5.24
N ALA A 46 -4.69 -15.25 3.97
CA ALA A 46 -3.98 -16.42 3.49
C ALA A 46 -2.46 -16.24 3.64
N MET A 47 -1.90 -15.10 3.23
CA MET A 47 -0.47 -14.81 3.34
C MET A 47 0.01 -14.69 4.80
N GLU A 48 -0.81 -14.10 5.66
CA GLU A 48 -0.55 -14.02 7.10
C GLU A 48 -0.50 -15.41 7.74
N ALA A 49 -1.45 -16.29 7.40
CA ALA A 49 -1.48 -17.67 7.90
C ALA A 49 -0.25 -18.49 7.46
N TYR A 50 0.29 -18.21 6.26
CA TYR A 50 1.55 -18.80 5.82
C TYR A 50 2.79 -18.21 6.51
N GLY A 51 2.67 -17.10 7.24
CA GLY A 51 3.81 -16.38 7.81
C GLY A 51 4.67 -15.66 6.75
N ALA A 52 4.10 -15.37 5.57
CA ALA A 52 4.83 -14.80 4.44
C ALA A 52 4.96 -13.26 4.53
N ALA A 53 5.56 -12.77 5.62
CA ALA A 53 5.62 -11.35 5.97
C ALA A 53 6.26 -10.47 4.87
N TYR A 54 7.40 -10.87 4.32
CA TYR A 54 8.09 -10.10 3.27
C TYR A 54 7.30 -10.03 1.96
N THR A 55 6.67 -11.13 1.57
CA THR A 55 5.84 -11.18 0.37
C THR A 55 4.58 -10.33 0.55
N LEU A 56 3.97 -10.38 1.73
CA LEU A 56 2.82 -9.54 2.06
C LEU A 56 3.21 -8.06 2.04
N GLN A 57 4.34 -7.69 2.67
CA GLN A 57 4.86 -6.33 2.63
C GLN A 57 5.10 -5.86 1.19
N GLU A 58 5.73 -6.68 0.36
CA GLU A 58 5.96 -6.37 -1.06
C GLU A 58 4.64 -6.11 -1.82
N LEU A 59 3.63 -6.96 -1.60
CA LEU A 59 2.30 -6.83 -2.20
C LEU A 59 1.59 -5.54 -1.78
N LEU A 60 1.66 -5.19 -0.49
CA LEU A 60 1.00 -4.01 0.08
C LEU A 60 1.74 -2.69 -0.20
N THR A 61 3.03 -2.74 -0.56
CA THR A 61 3.86 -1.53 -0.73
C THR A 61 4.31 -1.36 -2.19
N VAL A 62 5.49 -1.87 -2.53
CA VAL A 62 6.20 -1.61 -3.80
C VAL A 62 5.45 -2.14 -5.03
N LYS A 63 4.59 -3.16 -4.87
CA LYS A 63 3.71 -3.67 -5.95
C LYS A 63 2.37 -2.92 -6.04
N SER A 64 2.00 -2.13 -5.03
CA SER A 64 0.72 -1.43 -4.93
C SER A 64 0.88 0.09 -5.06
N ASP A 65 1.18 0.81 -3.98
CA ASP A 65 1.06 2.26 -3.87
C ASP A 65 2.23 2.95 -3.16
N ASP A 66 3.34 2.25 -2.88
CA ASP A 66 4.61 2.91 -2.55
C ASP A 66 5.24 3.47 -3.84
N VAL A 67 4.99 4.75 -4.11
CA VAL A 67 5.41 5.44 -5.34
C VAL A 67 6.93 5.43 -5.51
N GLN A 68 7.67 5.66 -4.42
CA GLN A 68 9.14 5.73 -4.47
C GLN A 68 9.73 4.32 -4.53
N GLY A 69 9.21 3.38 -3.73
CA GLY A 69 9.63 2.00 -3.72
C GLY A 69 9.40 1.28 -5.05
N ARG A 70 8.27 1.54 -5.74
CA ARG A 70 8.01 0.92 -7.07
C ARG A 70 9.05 1.32 -8.11
N THR A 71 9.47 2.59 -8.10
CA THR A 71 10.43 3.11 -9.08
C THR A 71 11.81 2.51 -8.81
N ARG A 72 12.22 2.49 -7.53
CA ARG A 72 13.48 1.88 -7.10
C ARG A 72 13.54 0.40 -7.45
N ILE A 73 12.50 -0.37 -7.13
CA ILE A 73 12.52 -1.81 -7.41
C ILE A 73 12.57 -2.11 -8.91
N TYR A 74 11.89 -1.32 -9.74
CA TYR A 74 11.98 -1.45 -11.19
C TYR A 74 13.41 -1.23 -11.69
N GLU A 75 14.08 -0.17 -11.23
CA GLU A 75 15.49 0.07 -11.57
C GLU A 75 16.42 -1.04 -11.08
N SER A 76 16.21 -1.51 -9.84
CA SER A 76 17.02 -2.56 -9.23
C SER A 76 16.90 -3.88 -10.00
N ILE A 77 15.68 -4.27 -10.39
CA ILE A 77 15.43 -5.44 -11.25
C ILE A 77 16.17 -5.32 -12.59
N VAL A 78 16.16 -4.13 -13.21
CA VAL A 78 16.88 -3.88 -14.47
C VAL A 78 18.40 -3.97 -14.30
N LYS A 79 18.92 -3.54 -13.15
CA LYS A 79 20.36 -3.58 -12.81
C LYS A 79 20.83 -4.96 -12.32
N GLY A 80 19.90 -5.86 -12.00
CA GLY A 80 20.19 -7.19 -11.45
C GLY A 80 20.41 -7.21 -9.94
N ASP A 81 20.20 -6.09 -9.25
CA ASP A 81 20.25 -6.00 -7.79
C ASP A 81 18.84 -6.19 -7.23
N ASN A 82 18.64 -7.12 -6.30
CA ASN A 82 17.32 -7.40 -5.72
C ASN A 82 17.23 -6.89 -4.28
N ALA A 83 17.43 -5.59 -4.09
CA ALA A 83 17.19 -4.92 -2.81
C ALA A 83 15.74 -4.42 -2.74
N LEU A 84 15.02 -4.83 -1.69
CA LEU A 84 13.65 -4.37 -1.42
C LEU A 84 13.66 -3.48 -0.18
N GLU A 85 13.35 -2.20 -0.39
CA GLU A 85 13.15 -1.22 0.67
C GLU A 85 11.72 -0.67 0.57
N ALA A 86 10.83 -1.22 1.39
CA ALA A 86 9.45 -0.78 1.46
C ALA A 86 9.34 0.53 2.24
N GLY A 87 8.71 1.53 1.64
CA GLY A 87 8.34 2.79 2.26
C GLY A 87 6.92 2.77 2.84
N VAL A 88 6.42 3.97 3.15
CA VAL A 88 5.03 4.16 3.60
C VAL A 88 4.09 4.15 2.38
N PRO A 89 3.02 3.32 2.37
CA PRO A 89 1.98 3.34 1.35
C PRO A 89 1.34 4.73 1.18
N GLU A 90 1.07 5.13 -0.07
CA GLU A 90 0.35 6.39 -0.30
C GLU A 90 -1.09 6.34 0.23
N SER A 91 -1.72 5.16 0.22
CA SER A 91 -3.03 4.96 0.83
C SER A 91 -3.06 5.30 2.32
N PHE A 92 -1.96 5.09 3.05
CA PHE A 92 -1.85 5.50 4.45
C PHE A 92 -1.76 7.02 4.58
N ASN A 93 -1.01 7.70 3.71
CA ASN A 93 -0.95 9.16 3.69
C ASN A 93 -2.32 9.78 3.38
N VAL A 94 -3.05 9.21 2.42
CA VAL A 94 -4.42 9.61 2.08
C VAL A 94 -5.33 9.47 3.30
N LEU A 95 -5.29 8.33 3.99
CA LEU A 95 -6.07 8.10 5.21
C LEU A 95 -5.80 9.16 6.28
N VAL A 96 -4.53 9.46 6.57
CA VAL A 96 -4.15 10.49 7.56
C VAL A 96 -4.72 11.86 7.16
N LYS A 97 -4.67 12.21 5.86
CA LYS A 97 -5.21 13.48 5.36
C LYS A 97 -6.73 13.53 5.43
N GLU A 98 -7.41 12.43 5.14
CA GLU A 98 -8.87 12.32 5.29
C GLU A 98 -9.28 12.50 6.76
N MET A 99 -8.56 11.90 7.71
CA MET A 99 -8.83 12.10 9.14
C MET A 99 -8.57 13.55 9.59
N GLN A 100 -7.48 14.16 9.11
CA GLN A 100 -7.17 15.57 9.38
C GLN A 100 -8.24 16.52 8.84
N SER A 101 -8.86 16.18 7.70
CA SER A 101 -9.97 16.97 7.14
C SER A 101 -11.22 17.00 8.04
N LEU A 102 -11.39 16.00 8.90
CA LEU A 102 -12.45 15.90 9.89
C LEU A 102 -12.11 16.60 11.22
N GLY A 103 -10.93 17.22 11.33
CA GLY A 103 -10.45 17.87 12.55
C GLY A 103 -9.73 16.93 13.52
N LEU A 104 -9.37 15.71 13.09
CA LEU A 104 -8.58 14.77 13.89
C LEU A 104 -7.07 14.96 13.64
N ASP A 105 -6.30 15.32 14.67
CA ASP A 105 -4.84 15.43 14.57
C ASP A 105 -4.18 14.05 14.76
N VAL A 106 -3.89 13.37 13.65
CA VAL A 106 -3.16 12.11 13.63
C VAL A 106 -1.70 12.36 13.28
N LYS A 107 -0.79 11.94 14.18
CA LYS A 107 0.66 12.04 13.99
C LYS A 107 1.30 10.67 14.21
N VAL A 108 2.15 10.29 13.26
CA VAL A 108 3.05 9.14 13.45
C VAL A 108 4.22 9.62 14.30
N GLY A 109 4.43 8.96 15.43
CA GLY A 109 5.50 9.31 16.35
C GLY A 109 6.02 8.07 17.07
N TYR A 110 7.23 8.19 17.60
CA TYR A 110 7.79 7.19 18.49
C TYR A 110 7.41 7.59 19.91
N SER A 111 6.67 6.72 20.61
CA SER A 111 6.56 6.85 22.06
C SER A 111 7.76 6.14 22.66
N ASN A 112 8.79 6.91 23.04
CA ASN A 112 9.73 6.41 24.02
C ASN A 112 8.99 6.40 25.37
N PRO A 113 8.83 5.24 26.03
CA PRO A 113 8.11 5.17 27.31
C PRO A 113 8.75 6.04 28.41
N VAL A 114 9.99 6.49 28.21
CA VAL A 114 10.73 7.38 29.12
C VAL A 114 10.24 8.84 29.03
N ASP A 115 9.77 9.29 27.86
CA ASP A 115 9.43 10.71 27.63
C ASP A 115 8.00 11.09 28.08
N GLN A 116 7.18 10.11 28.47
CA GLN A 116 5.80 10.33 28.92
C GLN A 116 5.68 10.90 30.35
N GLN A 117 6.76 10.91 31.14
CA GLN A 117 6.73 11.43 32.52
C GLN A 117 6.82 12.96 32.62
N THR A 118 7.18 13.65 31.52
CA THR A 118 7.50 15.09 31.56
C THR A 118 6.31 16.00 31.21
N GLN A 119 5.16 15.44 30.81
CA GLN A 119 3.95 16.21 30.47
C GLN A 119 2.89 16.09 31.57
N VAL A 120 3.24 16.45 32.81
CA VAL A 120 2.23 16.84 33.80
C VAL A 120 2.06 18.35 33.65
N PRO A 121 0.88 18.89 33.30
CA PRO A 121 0.72 20.34 33.21
C PRO A 121 0.83 20.93 34.61
N SER A 122 1.88 21.72 34.86
CA SER A 122 2.02 22.46 36.12
C SER A 122 0.88 23.47 36.24
N LEU A 123 0.09 23.34 37.31
CA LEU A 123 -1.01 24.24 37.72
C LEU A 123 -0.55 25.67 38.10
N SER A 124 0.43 26.24 37.41
CA SER A 124 1.04 27.53 37.74
C SER A 124 0.61 28.69 36.82
N ALA A 125 -0.47 28.53 36.05
CA ALA A 125 -1.00 29.57 35.15
C ALA A 125 -2.35 30.18 35.60
N LEU A 126 -2.65 30.10 36.90
CA LEU A 126 -3.74 30.85 37.55
C LEU A 126 -3.17 31.53 38.80
N GLY A 127 -2.52 32.66 38.59
CA GLY A 127 -2.03 33.59 39.61
C GLY A 127 -1.95 34.98 39.01
#